data_AF-A0ABD0RF65-F1
#
_entry.id   AF-A0ABD0RF65-F1
#
_cell.length_a   1.000
_cell.length_b   1.000
_cell.length_c   1.000
_cell.angle_alpha   90.00
_cell.angle_beta   90.00
_cell.angle_gamma   90.00
#
_symmetry.space_group_name_H-M   'P 1'
#
loop_
_entity.id
_entity.type
_entity.pdbx_description
1 polymer ?
#
loop_
_entity_poly.entity_id
_entity_poly.type
_entity_poly.pdbx_seq_one_letter_code
_entity_poly.pdbx_strand_id
1 'polypeptide(L)'
;KVVTVDVKGSAPLWMKIKDLADGVTYNFRIRAKTLTYGPEIEANITTGPGEGAPGPPGEPFISRYGSALTLHWSNGDPGRAPITRYVIEARPSDEGLWDILIKDIPKEVTSYTLNLDTLREGVTYDFRVIAVNDYGYGSPSAPSPSISGW
;
A
#
# COMPACT_ATOMS: atom_id res chain seq x y z
N LYS A 1 7.18 17.95 -16.13
CA LYS A 1 7.05 18.92 -15.01
C LYS A 1 7.97 18.44 -13.88
N VAL A 2 8.84 19.29 -13.35
CA VAL A 2 9.70 18.93 -12.20
C VAL A 2 9.00 19.40 -10.94
N VAL A 3 8.84 18.51 -9.95
CA VAL A 3 8.30 18.85 -8.63
C VAL A 3 9.43 18.62 -7.62
N THR A 4 9.71 19.63 -6.81
CA THR A 4 10.72 19.54 -5.74
C THR A 4 10.00 19.48 -4.40
N VAL A 5 10.39 18.54 -3.54
CA VAL A 5 9.87 18.39 -2.19
C VAL A 5 11.05 18.37 -1.21
N ASP A 6 11.04 19.27 -0.24
CA ASP A 6 12.05 19.33 0.83
C ASP A 6 11.54 18.58 2.07
N VAL A 7 12.23 17.51 2.45
CA VAL A 7 11.98 16.77 3.70
C VAL A 7 12.97 17.25 4.76
N LYS A 8 12.48 17.72 5.91
CA LYS A 8 13.29 18.18 7.04
C LYS A 8 13.28 17.16 8.17
N GLY A 9 14.43 16.95 8.81
CA GLY A 9 14.59 16.08 9.98
C GLY A 9 15.32 14.78 9.67
N SER A 10 15.54 13.97 10.70
CA SER A 10 16.26 12.69 10.62
C SER A 10 15.34 11.49 10.34
N ALA A 11 14.02 11.69 10.33
CA ALA A 11 13.03 10.65 10.05
C ALA A 11 11.70 11.27 9.61
N PRO A 12 10.91 10.56 8.78
CA PRO A 12 11.26 9.32 8.09
C PRO A 12 12.26 9.53 6.94
N LEU A 13 13.06 8.51 6.63
CA LEU A 13 13.96 8.50 5.45
C LEU A 13 13.23 8.13 4.15
N TRP A 14 11.90 8.04 4.19
CA TRP A 14 11.05 7.73 3.05
C TRP A 14 10.00 8.82 2.89
N MET A 15 9.54 9.00 1.66
CA MET A 15 8.48 9.94 1.32
C MET A 15 7.47 9.24 0.42
N LYS A 16 6.19 9.39 0.75
CA LYS A 16 5.10 8.95 -0.12
C LYS A 16 4.83 10.00 -1.18
N ILE A 17 4.89 9.61 -2.44
CA ILE A 17 4.62 10.48 -3.58
C ILE A 17 3.23 10.15 -4.11
N LYS A 18 2.42 11.19 -4.33
CA LYS A 18 1.01 11.11 -4.73
C LYS A 18 0.84 11.59 -6.17
N ASP A 19 -0.36 11.40 -6.70
CA ASP A 19 -0.80 11.94 -8.00
C ASP A 19 0.09 11.50 -9.18
N LEU A 20 0.61 10.28 -9.09
CA LEU A 20 1.32 9.64 -10.19
C LEU A 20 0.32 8.87 -11.06
N ALA A 21 0.43 9.02 -12.38
CA ALA A 21 -0.42 8.32 -13.34
C ALA A 21 0.07 6.89 -13.52
N ASP A 22 -0.83 5.91 -13.45
CA ASP A 22 -0.50 4.49 -13.59
C ASP A 22 0.20 4.17 -14.92
N GLY A 23 1.16 3.24 -14.90
CA GLY A 23 1.96 2.86 -16.07
C GLY A 23 2.95 3.92 -16.59
N VAL A 24 3.11 5.07 -15.92
CA VAL A 24 4.03 6.13 -16.35
C VAL A 24 5.38 6.00 -15.66
N THR A 25 6.47 6.13 -16.44
CA THR A 25 7.83 6.21 -15.90
C THR A 25 8.17 7.63 -15.45
N TYR A 26 8.52 7.76 -14.17
CA TYR A 26 9.02 8.99 -13.57
C TYR A 26 10.51 8.87 -13.25
N ASN A 27 11.27 9.92 -13.51
CA ASN A 27 12.65 10.07 -13.04
C ASN A 27 12.63 10.75 -11.67
N PHE A 28 13.07 10.05 -10.63
CA PHE A 28 13.22 10.56 -9.28
C PHE A 28 14.67 10.92 -9.03
N ARG A 29 14.89 12.08 -8.41
CA ARG A 29 16.23 12.57 -8.02
C ARG A 29 16.22 12.94 -6.55
N ILE A 30 17.20 12.45 -5.81
CA ILE A 30 17.32 12.61 -4.35
C ILE A 30 18.71 13.14 -4.03
N ARG A 31 18.78 14.17 -3.18
CA ARG A 31 20.02 14.74 -2.65
C ARG A 31 19.82 15.12 -1.19
N ALA A 32 20.78 14.79 -0.33
CA ALA A 32 20.77 15.22 1.05
C ALA A 32 21.23 16.68 1.15
N LYS A 33 20.67 17.46 2.09
CA LYS A 33 21.10 18.84 2.37
C LYS A 33 21.40 19.01 3.85
N THR A 34 22.62 19.47 4.16
CA THR A 34 22.99 19.90 5.52
C THR A 34 23.23 21.41 5.54
N LEU A 35 24.43 21.87 5.16
CA LEU A 35 24.73 23.26 4.81
C LEU A 35 24.76 23.45 3.29
N THR A 36 25.30 22.46 2.58
CA THR A 36 25.29 22.35 1.12
C THR A 36 24.51 21.10 0.69
N TYR A 37 24.26 20.98 -0.62
CA TYR A 37 23.73 19.74 -1.19
C TYR A 37 24.86 18.72 -1.33
N GLY A 38 24.60 17.50 -0.86
CA GLY A 38 25.44 16.33 -1.13
C GLY A 38 25.22 15.77 -2.54
N PRO A 39 25.76 14.57 -2.82
CA PRO A 39 25.60 13.91 -4.12
C PRO A 39 24.12 13.66 -4.47
N GLU A 40 23.83 13.71 -5.77
CA GLU A 40 22.52 13.36 -6.33
C GLU A 40 22.48 11.88 -6.72
N ILE A 41 21.40 11.21 -6.38
CA ILE A 41 21.06 9.86 -6.84
C ILE A 41 19.80 9.97 -7.68
N GLU A 42 19.77 9.28 -8.82
CA GLU A 42 18.59 9.22 -9.69
C GLU A 42 18.10 7.79 -9.93
N ALA A 43 16.79 7.65 -10.14
CA ALA A 43 16.15 6.39 -10.49
C ALA A 43 14.94 6.61 -11.40
N ASN A 44 14.76 5.75 -12.40
CA ASN A 44 13.54 5.72 -13.21
C ASN A 44 12.60 4.65 -12.65
N ILE A 45 11.39 5.03 -12.28
CA ILE A 45 10.39 4.14 -11.71
C ILE A 45 9.12 4.24 -12.53
N THR A 46 8.66 3.11 -13.07
CA THR A 46 7.33 3.00 -13.67
C THR A 46 6.32 2.70 -12.56
N THR A 47 5.28 3.51 -12.49
CA THR A 47 4.19 3.32 -11.54
C THR A 47 3.29 2.17 -11.93
N GLY A 48 2.63 1.59 -10.95
CA GLY A 48 1.73 0.46 -11.15
C GLY A 48 2.43 -0.88 -10.95
N PRO A 49 1.67 -1.98 -11.07
CA PRO A 49 2.23 -3.31 -11.04
C PRO A 49 3.23 -3.50 -12.18
N GLY A 50 4.43 -3.98 -11.85
CA GLY A 50 5.42 -4.35 -12.86
C GLY A 50 4.95 -5.53 -13.70
N GLU A 51 5.54 -5.70 -14.89
CA GLU A 51 5.28 -6.90 -15.70
C GLU A 51 5.66 -8.15 -14.90
N GLY A 52 4.69 -9.04 -14.68
CA GLY A 52 4.88 -10.27 -13.90
C GLY A 52 4.54 -10.15 -12.42
N ALA A 53 4.17 -8.96 -11.93
CA ALA A 53 3.59 -8.80 -10.62
C ALA A 53 2.23 -9.50 -10.51
N PRO A 54 1.75 -9.82 -9.30
CA PRO A 54 0.48 -10.55 -9.14
C PRO A 54 -0.74 -9.75 -9.61
N GLY A 55 -1.77 -10.49 -10.01
CA GLY A 55 -3.13 -9.96 -10.17
C GLY A 55 -3.79 -9.64 -8.82
N PRO A 56 -4.96 -8.98 -8.87
CA PRO A 56 -5.68 -8.60 -7.66
C PRO A 56 -6.15 -9.84 -6.88
N PRO A 57 -5.95 -9.87 -5.55
CA PRO A 57 -6.67 -10.78 -4.68
C PRO A 57 -8.20 -10.62 -4.82
N GLY A 58 -8.95 -11.61 -4.36
CA GLY A 58 -10.41 -11.49 -4.25
C GLY A 58 -10.83 -10.32 -3.36
N GLU A 59 -12.01 -9.77 -3.62
CA GLU A 59 -12.60 -8.71 -2.80
C GLU A 59 -12.64 -9.14 -1.32
N PRO A 60 -12.07 -8.34 -0.40
CA PRO A 60 -12.01 -8.74 0.99
C PRO A 60 -13.39 -8.73 1.65
N PHE A 61 -13.73 -9.84 2.30
CA PHE A 61 -14.88 -9.93 3.19
C PHE A 61 -14.46 -9.59 4.63
N ILE A 62 -15.28 -8.81 5.34
CA ILE A 62 -15.00 -8.39 6.72
C ILE A 62 -15.99 -9.03 7.69
N SER A 63 -15.48 -9.70 8.72
CA SER A 63 -16.25 -10.16 9.88
C SER A 63 -15.83 -9.38 11.13
N ARG A 64 -16.78 -8.82 11.88
CA ARG A 64 -16.52 -8.10 13.14
C ARG A 64 -16.91 -8.94 14.35
N TYR A 65 -16.04 -8.99 15.36
CA TYR A 65 -16.31 -9.62 16.65
C TYR A 65 -15.80 -8.74 17.79
N GLY A 66 -16.72 -8.16 18.56
CA GLY A 66 -16.37 -7.22 19.64
C GLY A 66 -15.56 -6.03 19.13
N SER A 67 -14.34 -5.89 19.66
CA SER A 67 -13.37 -4.84 19.30
C SER A 67 -12.40 -5.23 18.19
N ALA A 68 -12.66 -6.34 17.47
CA ALA A 68 -11.80 -6.82 16.39
C ALA A 68 -12.55 -6.95 15.05
N LEU A 69 -11.80 -6.76 13.98
CA LEU A 69 -12.22 -6.94 12.59
C LEU A 69 -11.31 -8.00 11.96
N THR A 70 -11.86 -9.00 11.30
CA THR A 70 -11.08 -9.94 10.51
C THR A 70 -11.40 -9.76 9.04
N LEU A 71 -10.37 -9.44 8.24
CA LEU A 71 -10.44 -9.42 6.78
C LEU A 71 -10.14 -10.82 6.27
N HIS A 72 -10.91 -11.30 5.30
CA HIS A 72 -10.69 -12.56 4.60
C HIS A 72 -10.64 -12.29 3.10
N TRP A 73 -9.71 -12.91 2.39
CA TRP A 73 -9.59 -12.76 0.93
C TRP A 73 -9.24 -14.10 0.28
N SER A 74 -9.31 -14.15 -1.05
CA SER A 74 -8.80 -15.27 -1.85
C SER A 74 -7.59 -14.85 -2.67
N ASN A 75 -6.78 -15.82 -3.07
CA ASN A 75 -5.58 -15.56 -3.87
C ASN A 75 -5.96 -15.05 -5.27
N GLY A 76 -5.19 -14.09 -5.77
CA GLY A 76 -5.23 -13.68 -7.18
C GLY A 76 -4.32 -14.53 -8.07
N ASP A 77 -4.19 -14.13 -9.34
CA ASP A 77 -3.18 -14.68 -10.24
C ASP A 77 -1.76 -14.35 -9.71
N PRO A 78 -0.86 -15.33 -9.54
CA PRO A 78 0.51 -15.06 -9.10
C PRO A 78 1.34 -14.24 -10.12
N GLY A 79 0.92 -14.16 -11.38
CA GLY A 79 1.73 -13.55 -12.43
C GLY A 79 2.91 -14.45 -12.83
N ARG A 80 4.13 -13.90 -12.87
CA ARG A 80 5.33 -14.63 -13.34
C ARG A 80 6.16 -15.29 -12.23
N ALA A 81 5.81 -15.08 -10.97
CA ALA A 81 6.45 -15.71 -9.82
C ALA A 81 5.42 -16.01 -8.71
N PRO A 82 5.64 -17.02 -7.86
CA PRO A 82 4.74 -17.32 -6.75
C PRO A 82 4.54 -16.10 -5.84
N ILE A 83 3.32 -15.92 -5.33
CA ILE A 83 3.05 -14.93 -4.28
C ILE A 83 3.92 -15.26 -3.06
N THR A 84 4.57 -14.25 -2.48
CA THR A 84 5.44 -14.37 -1.31
C THR A 84 4.82 -13.78 -0.05
N ARG A 85 4.00 -12.74 -0.19
CA ARG A 85 3.29 -12.07 0.91
C ARG A 85 2.08 -11.26 0.44
N TYR A 86 1.27 -10.84 1.39
CA TYR A 86 0.19 -9.86 1.20
C TYR A 86 0.43 -8.58 1.98
N VAL A 87 -0.18 -7.52 1.48
CA VAL A 87 -0.23 -6.17 2.07
C VAL A 87 -1.69 -5.79 2.22
N ILE A 88 -2.07 -5.26 3.38
CA ILE A 88 -3.38 -4.64 3.60
C ILE A 88 -3.18 -3.12 3.56
N GLU A 89 -3.94 -2.47 2.70
CA GLU A 89 -4.12 -1.03 2.72
C GLU A 89 -5.50 -0.66 3.26
N ALA A 90 -5.58 0.50 3.89
CA ALA A 90 -6.80 1.10 4.37
C ALA A 90 -6.89 2.56 3.94
N ARG A 91 -8.10 3.07 3.80
CA ARG A 91 -8.36 4.51 3.66
C ARG A 91 -9.62 4.89 4.43
N PRO A 92 -9.72 6.10 4.97
CA PRO A 92 -11.02 6.68 5.30
C PRO A 92 -11.90 6.70 4.05
N SER A 93 -13.17 6.28 4.14
CA SER A 93 -14.06 6.14 2.99
C SER A 93 -14.43 7.49 2.35
N ASP A 94 -14.32 8.58 3.10
CA ASP A 94 -14.47 9.96 2.66
C ASP A 94 -13.17 10.56 2.07
N GLU A 95 -12.04 9.86 2.23
CA GLU A 95 -10.75 10.25 1.68
C GLU A 95 -10.36 9.36 0.48
N GLY A 96 -9.62 9.94 -0.47
CA GLY A 96 -9.22 9.21 -1.68
C GLY A 96 -7.96 8.35 -1.54
N LEU A 97 -7.23 8.45 -0.42
CA LEU A 97 -5.84 7.97 -0.33
C LEU A 97 -5.72 6.69 0.50
N TRP A 98 -5.16 5.66 -0.12
CA TRP A 98 -4.83 4.39 0.51
C TRP A 98 -3.49 4.47 1.23
N ASP A 99 -3.44 4.00 2.48
CA ASP A 99 -2.23 3.84 3.28
C ASP A 99 -1.99 2.36 3.62
N ILE A 100 -0.71 1.97 3.66
CA ILE A 100 -0.31 0.63 4.08
C ILE A 100 -0.57 0.51 5.57
N LEU A 101 -1.48 -0.39 5.92
CA LEU A 101 -1.77 -0.73 7.31
C LEU A 101 -0.86 -1.88 7.76
N ILE A 102 -0.81 -2.96 6.96
CA ILE A 102 0.00 -4.16 7.23
C ILE A 102 0.79 -4.53 5.97
N LYS A 103 2.09 -4.77 6.07
CA LYS A 103 2.97 -4.95 4.90
C LYS A 103 3.41 -6.39 4.62
N ASP A 104 3.58 -7.21 5.64
CA ASP A 104 4.32 -8.47 5.54
C ASP A 104 3.50 -9.67 6.05
N ILE A 105 2.32 -9.86 5.46
CA ILE A 105 1.46 -11.02 5.78
C ILE A 105 1.96 -12.23 4.96
N PRO A 106 2.32 -13.37 5.58
CA PRO A 106 2.80 -14.54 4.85
C PRO A 106 1.80 -15.05 3.81
N LYS A 107 2.28 -15.61 2.69
CA LYS A 107 1.43 -16.09 1.58
C LYS A 107 0.44 -17.20 1.98
N GLU A 108 0.72 -17.94 3.05
CA GLU A 108 -0.13 -19.00 3.58
C GLU A 108 -1.36 -18.46 4.33
N VAL A 109 -1.37 -17.16 4.63
CA VAL A 109 -2.41 -16.48 5.40
C VAL A 109 -3.34 -15.75 4.45
N THR A 110 -4.62 -16.12 4.48
CA THR A 110 -5.69 -15.49 3.70
C THR A 110 -6.72 -14.77 4.57
N SER A 111 -6.39 -14.55 5.85
CA SER A 111 -7.17 -13.72 6.76
C SER A 111 -6.28 -12.98 7.76
N TYR A 112 -6.70 -11.78 8.17
CA TYR A 112 -5.95 -10.96 9.12
C TYR A 112 -6.88 -10.25 10.08
N THR A 113 -6.58 -10.32 11.37
CA THR A 113 -7.38 -9.69 12.42
C THR A 113 -6.73 -8.40 12.91
N LEU A 114 -7.48 -7.31 12.84
CA LEU A 114 -7.15 -5.97 13.32
C LEU A 114 -7.96 -5.67 14.58
N ASN A 115 -7.35 -5.01 15.55
CA ASN A 115 -8.11 -4.36 16.62
C ASN A 115 -8.63 -3.01 16.12
N LEU A 116 -9.87 -2.68 16.49
CA LEU A 116 -10.51 -1.44 16.05
C LEU A 116 -9.86 -0.17 16.60
N ASP A 117 -9.08 -0.27 17.69
CA ASP A 117 -8.28 0.82 18.25
C ASP A 117 -7.12 1.25 17.33
N THR A 118 -6.79 0.46 16.31
CA THR A 118 -5.85 0.83 15.24
C THR A 118 -6.47 1.80 14.23
N LEU A 119 -7.80 1.99 14.26
CA LEU A 119 -8.55 2.91 13.42
C LEU A 119 -8.97 4.13 14.23
N ARG A 120 -9.19 5.25 13.54
CA ARG A 120 -9.71 6.46 14.19
C ARG A 120 -11.17 6.29 14.58
N GLU A 121 -11.50 6.71 15.79
CA GLU A 121 -12.88 6.72 16.31
C GLU A 121 -13.81 7.52 15.39
N GLY A 122 -14.99 6.98 15.12
CA GLY A 122 -16.02 7.61 14.28
C GLY A 122 -15.69 7.71 12.78
N VAL A 123 -14.55 7.20 12.33
CA VAL A 123 -14.17 7.19 10.92
C VAL A 123 -14.54 5.87 10.27
N THR A 124 -15.16 5.93 9.10
CA THR A 124 -15.44 4.75 8.27
C THR A 124 -14.26 4.47 7.35
N TYR A 125 -13.86 3.21 7.25
CA TYR A 125 -12.73 2.78 6.46
C TYR A 125 -13.13 1.79 5.37
N ASP A 126 -12.46 1.90 4.22
CA ASP A 126 -12.38 0.86 3.21
C ASP A 126 -11.04 0.14 3.33
N PHE A 127 -11.01 -1.15 3.03
CA PHE A 127 -9.79 -1.96 3.01
C PHE A 127 -9.56 -2.59 1.65
N ARG A 128 -8.31 -2.82 1.28
CA ARG A 128 -7.95 -3.63 0.11
C ARG A 128 -6.69 -4.42 0.36
N VAL A 129 -6.54 -5.52 -0.36
CA VAL A 129 -5.40 -6.43 -0.25
C VAL A 129 -4.59 -6.40 -1.53
N ILE A 130 -3.27 -6.37 -1.41
CA ILE A 130 -2.33 -6.46 -2.52
C ILE A 130 -1.47 -7.71 -2.32
N ALA A 131 -1.38 -8.56 -3.34
CA ALA A 131 -0.42 -9.65 -3.39
C ALA A 131 0.94 -9.15 -3.87
N VAL A 132 2.02 -9.75 -3.37
CA VAL A 132 3.39 -9.40 -3.73
C VAL A 132 4.15 -10.66 -4.15
N ASN A 133 4.97 -10.56 -5.19
CA ASN A 133 5.94 -11.58 -5.58
C ASN A 133 7.32 -10.93 -5.85
N ASP A 134 8.26 -11.70 -6.42
CA ASP A 134 9.61 -11.21 -6.72
C ASP A 134 9.66 -10.10 -7.78
N TYR A 135 8.59 -9.91 -8.57
CA TYR A 135 8.41 -8.78 -9.50
C TYR A 135 7.79 -7.55 -8.84
N GLY A 136 7.41 -7.65 -7.56
CA GLY A 136 6.94 -6.54 -6.75
C GLY A 136 5.45 -6.61 -6.39
N TYR A 137 4.87 -5.44 -6.16
CA TYR A 137 3.48 -5.28 -5.73
C TYR A 137 2.55 -5.48 -6.92
N GLY A 138 1.54 -6.32 -6.73
CA GLY A 138 0.49 -6.57 -7.71
C GLY A 138 -0.58 -5.48 -7.73
N SER A 139 -1.60 -5.71 -8.56
CA SER A 139 -2.81 -4.89 -8.52
C SER A 139 -3.55 -5.06 -7.18
N PRO A 140 -4.15 -4.00 -6.63
CA PRO A 140 -4.98 -4.12 -5.44
C PRO A 140 -6.30 -4.83 -5.75
N SER A 141 -6.85 -5.53 -4.76
CA SER A 141 -8.24 -6.02 -4.79
C SER A 141 -9.23 -4.87 -4.96
N ALA A 142 -10.48 -5.21 -5.27
CA ALA A 142 -11.58 -4.29 -5.03
C ALA A 142 -11.59 -3.87 -3.54
N PRO A 143 -12.03 -2.63 -3.22
CA PRO A 143 -12.26 -2.21 -1.85
C PRO A 143 -13.30 -3.12 -1.18
N SER A 144 -13.09 -3.46 0.08
CA SER A 144 -14.09 -4.10 0.91
C SER A 144 -15.34 -3.20 1.06
N PRO A 145 -16.47 -3.76 1.50
CA PRO A 145 -17.52 -2.96 2.11
C PRO A 145 -16.95 -2.07 3.23
N SER A 146 -17.39 -0.81 3.27
CA SER A 146 -16.93 0.16 4.26
C SER A 146 -17.37 -0.24 5.67
N ILE A 147 -16.50 -0.07 6.65
CA ILE A 147 -16.77 -0.41 8.06
C ILE A 147 -16.39 0.76 8.96
N SER A 148 -17.30 1.15 9.85
CA SER A 148 -17.04 2.19 10.84
C SER A 148 -16.09 1.68 11.93
N GLY A 149 -15.18 2.57 12.35
CA GLY A 149 -14.32 2.39 13.52
C GLY A 149 -15.11 2.21 14.82
N TRP A 150 -14.41 2.27 15.95
CA TRP A 150 -15.08 2.36 17.26
C TRP A 150 -15.85 3.67 17.39
#